data_AF-A0A7I7QL95-F1
#
_entry.id   AF-A0A7I7QL95-F1
#
_cell.length_a   1.000
_cell.length_b   1.000
_cell.length_c   1.000
_cell.angle_alpha   90.00
_cell.angle_beta   90.00
_cell.angle_gamma   90.00
#
_symmetry.space_group_name_H-M   'P 1'
#
loop_
_entity.id
_entity.type
_entity.pdbx_description
1 polymer ?
#
loop_
_entity_poly.entity_id
_entity_poly.type
_entity_poly.pdbx_seq_one_letter_code
_entity_poly.pdbx_strand_id
1 'polypeptide(L)'
;MTTSPARSLHTASLLDGEIVEESDLGSMRRVTADNLPILNRLSIKRVLLNPGAMRTPHWHANANELTYCVSGTALVSILDSGSKFSTFIVTAGQMFHAESGSLHHIENIGDDVAEFIIAFRNERPEDFGFGATLGAFSDAVLGNTYDLPSADFAKIRRSTRDHKLAARIGDPVVPAAAHFNDPHKFDVEAQSRD
;
A
#
# COMPACT_ATOMS: atom_id res chain seq x y z
N MET A 1 -40.60 -4.94 -7.00
CA MET A 1 -39.43 -5.84 -6.97
C MET A 1 -38.38 -5.27 -7.90
N THR A 2 -37.41 -4.53 -7.39
CA THR A 2 -36.23 -4.11 -8.16
C THR A 2 -35.32 -5.32 -8.29
N THR A 3 -35.25 -5.91 -9.48
CA THR A 3 -34.28 -6.95 -9.81
C THR A 3 -32.89 -6.39 -9.63
N SER A 4 -32.10 -6.96 -8.70
CA SER A 4 -30.67 -6.66 -8.63
C SER A 4 -30.05 -6.85 -10.01
N PRO A 5 -29.26 -5.88 -10.52
CA PRO A 5 -28.66 -5.99 -11.84
C PRO A 5 -27.83 -7.28 -11.92
N ALA A 6 -27.99 -8.01 -13.02
CA ALA A 6 -27.23 -9.23 -13.26
C ALA A 6 -25.73 -8.89 -13.26
N ARG A 7 -24.96 -9.57 -12.41
CA ARG A 7 -23.52 -9.36 -12.28
C ARG A 7 -22.84 -9.82 -13.58
N SER A 8 -22.00 -8.96 -14.16
CA SER A 8 -21.20 -9.31 -15.33
C SER A 8 -20.15 -10.37 -14.98
N LEU A 9 -19.88 -11.28 -15.91
CA LEU A 9 -18.84 -12.32 -15.77
C LEU A 9 -17.43 -11.80 -16.04
N HIS A 10 -17.32 -10.66 -16.74
CA HIS A 10 -16.04 -10.18 -17.29
C HIS A 10 -15.73 -8.72 -16.93
N THR A 11 -16.67 -8.04 -16.29
CA THR A 11 -16.49 -6.64 -15.88
C THR A 11 -16.93 -6.45 -14.44
N ALA A 12 -16.15 -5.66 -13.71
CA ALA A 12 -16.50 -5.17 -12.39
C ALA A 12 -15.97 -3.74 -12.26
N SER A 13 -16.71 -2.91 -11.53
CA SER A 13 -16.30 -1.55 -11.19
C SER A 13 -15.46 -1.58 -9.92
N LEU A 14 -14.29 -0.94 -9.93
CA LEU A 14 -13.50 -0.71 -8.72
C LEU A 14 -14.12 0.35 -7.81
N LEU A 15 -14.96 1.23 -8.35
CA LEU A 15 -15.70 2.22 -7.57
C LEU A 15 -16.71 1.53 -6.64
N ASP A 16 -17.30 0.43 -7.13
CA ASP A 16 -18.29 -0.38 -6.43
C ASP A 16 -17.69 -1.65 -5.83
N GLY A 17 -16.35 -1.75 -5.77
CA GLY A 17 -15.63 -2.86 -5.19
C GLY A 17 -15.89 -3.02 -3.69
N GLU A 18 -15.51 -4.19 -3.15
CA GLU A 18 -15.61 -4.46 -1.71
C GLU A 18 -14.79 -3.42 -0.93
N ILE A 19 -15.40 -2.80 0.07
CA ILE A 19 -14.74 -1.82 0.94
C ILE A 19 -13.78 -2.57 1.87
N VAL A 20 -12.49 -2.22 1.79
CA VAL A 20 -11.44 -2.72 2.67
C VAL A 20 -11.19 -1.75 3.83
N GLU A 21 -11.20 -0.45 3.54
CA GLU A 21 -11.03 0.64 4.50
C GLU A 21 -11.72 1.90 3.94
N GLU A 22 -12.37 2.69 4.80
CA GLU A 22 -12.94 3.99 4.43
C GLU A 22 -12.95 4.91 5.65
N SER A 23 -12.33 6.08 5.53
CA SER A 23 -12.20 7.08 6.60
C SER A 23 -11.93 8.46 6.03
N ASP A 24 -11.77 9.47 6.90
CA ASP A 24 -11.34 10.82 6.52
C ASP A 24 -9.92 10.86 5.92
N LEU A 25 -9.14 9.78 6.05
CA LEU A 25 -7.80 9.64 5.47
C LEU A 25 -7.82 9.13 4.03
N GLY A 26 -8.96 8.64 3.56
CA GLY A 26 -9.11 8.06 2.24
C GLY A 26 -9.85 6.71 2.26
N SER A 27 -9.71 5.95 1.18
CA SER A 27 -10.46 4.71 1.00
C SER A 27 -9.69 3.66 0.23
N MET A 28 -10.06 2.40 0.46
CA MET A 28 -9.51 1.23 -0.21
C MET A 28 -10.66 0.33 -0.62
N ARG A 29 -10.79 0.06 -1.93
CA ARG A 29 -11.81 -0.85 -2.48
C ARG A 29 -11.16 -1.92 -3.32
N ARG A 30 -11.66 -3.15 -3.31
CA ARG A 30 -11.04 -4.28 -4.03
C ARG A 30 -12.02 -5.10 -4.86
N VAL A 31 -11.48 -5.74 -5.89
CA VAL A 31 -12.10 -6.77 -6.72
C VAL A 31 -11.18 -7.98 -6.72
N THR A 32 -11.73 -9.14 -6.35
CA THR A 32 -11.01 -10.42 -6.19
C THR A 32 -11.73 -11.53 -6.95
N ALA A 33 -11.15 -12.74 -7.00
CA ALA A 33 -11.82 -13.89 -7.60
C ALA A 33 -13.13 -14.30 -6.88
N ASP A 34 -13.36 -13.87 -5.64
CA ASP A 34 -14.62 -14.12 -4.92
C ASP A 34 -15.80 -13.38 -5.56
N ASN A 35 -15.50 -12.32 -6.30
CA ASN A 35 -16.47 -11.34 -6.75
C ASN A 35 -16.35 -11.07 -8.27
N LEU A 36 -15.24 -11.45 -8.90
CA LEU A 36 -15.07 -11.56 -10.35
C LEU A 36 -14.17 -12.78 -10.67
N PRO A 37 -14.74 -13.99 -10.85
CA PRO A 37 -13.99 -15.25 -10.89
C PRO A 37 -12.88 -15.37 -11.95
N ILE A 38 -12.94 -14.56 -13.02
CA ILE A 38 -11.88 -14.51 -14.05
C ILE A 38 -10.54 -14.02 -13.47
N LEU A 39 -10.55 -13.34 -12.33
CA LEU A 39 -9.36 -12.89 -11.61
C LEU A 39 -8.65 -14.01 -10.84
N ASN A 40 -8.70 -15.26 -11.30
CA ASN A 40 -7.88 -16.31 -10.70
C ASN A 40 -6.39 -15.90 -10.79
N ARG A 41 -5.67 -15.92 -9.65
CA ARG A 41 -4.27 -15.46 -9.51
C ARG A 41 -4.04 -13.97 -9.74
N LEU A 42 -5.09 -13.16 -9.69
CA LEU A 42 -5.04 -11.70 -9.84
C LEU A 42 -6.03 -11.04 -8.87
N SER A 43 -5.70 -9.89 -8.33
CA SER A 43 -6.72 -9.01 -7.74
C SER A 43 -6.35 -7.57 -8.01
N ILE A 44 -7.36 -6.69 -7.91
CA ILE A 44 -7.17 -5.27 -8.17
C ILE A 44 -7.77 -4.48 -7.01
N LYS A 45 -7.06 -3.46 -6.56
CA LYS A 45 -7.48 -2.54 -5.49
C LYS A 45 -7.39 -1.10 -6.01
N ARG A 46 -8.38 -0.29 -5.66
CA ARG A 46 -8.32 1.16 -5.79
C ARG A 46 -8.02 1.74 -4.42
N VAL A 47 -7.01 2.60 -4.34
CA VAL A 47 -6.60 3.26 -3.09
C VAL A 47 -6.65 4.77 -3.31
N LEU A 48 -7.36 5.47 -2.43
CA LEU A 48 -7.36 6.92 -2.32
C LEU A 48 -6.67 7.31 -1.02
N LEU A 49 -5.72 8.24 -1.12
CA LEU A 49 -5.06 8.86 0.02
C LEU A 49 -5.37 10.36 -0.02
N ASN A 50 -6.10 10.86 0.98
CA ASN A 50 -6.34 12.29 1.11
C ASN A 50 -5.03 13.05 1.42
N PRO A 51 -4.96 14.37 1.21
CA PRO A 51 -3.77 15.15 1.51
C PRO A 51 -3.27 14.92 2.94
N GLY A 52 -1.98 14.60 3.09
CA GLY A 52 -1.37 14.27 4.37
C GLY A 52 -1.70 12.87 4.92
N ALA A 53 -2.41 12.02 4.18
CA ALA A 53 -2.61 10.63 4.54
C ALA A 53 -1.54 9.71 3.93
N MET A 54 -1.36 8.54 4.54
CA MET A 54 -0.51 7.48 4.02
C MET A 54 -1.20 6.13 4.09
N ARG A 55 -0.84 5.27 3.14
CA ARG A 55 -0.93 3.83 3.27
C ARG A 55 0.21 3.39 4.19
N THR A 56 -0.14 2.87 5.36
CA THR A 56 0.84 2.55 6.42
C THR A 56 1.86 1.49 5.96
N PRO A 57 3.04 1.42 6.62
CA PRO A 57 4.04 0.41 6.28
C PRO A 57 3.47 -1.01 6.38
N HIS A 58 3.55 -1.75 5.28
CA HIS A 58 3.00 -3.10 5.15
C HIS A 58 3.77 -3.94 4.12
N TRP A 59 3.51 -5.24 4.08
CA TRP A 59 4.00 -6.13 3.04
C TRP A 59 2.95 -7.19 2.67
N HIS A 60 3.20 -7.83 1.53
CA HIS A 60 2.41 -8.95 1.04
C HIS A 60 3.25 -10.22 1.02
N ALA A 61 2.85 -11.24 1.79
CA ALA A 61 3.64 -12.48 1.88
C ALA A 61 3.46 -13.42 0.67
N ASN A 62 2.36 -13.26 -0.08
CA ASN A 62 1.93 -14.18 -1.12
C ASN A 62 1.66 -13.52 -2.49
N ALA A 63 2.04 -12.25 -2.66
CA ALA A 63 1.73 -11.48 -3.85
C ALA A 63 2.79 -10.42 -4.12
N ASN A 64 3.14 -10.27 -5.40
CA ASN A 64 3.80 -9.07 -5.89
C ASN A 64 2.75 -7.99 -6.12
N GLU A 65 3.14 -6.74 -5.91
CA GLU A 65 2.31 -5.56 -6.09
C GLU A 65 2.83 -4.72 -7.25
N LEU A 66 1.93 -4.38 -8.18
CA LEU A 66 2.18 -3.41 -9.24
C LEU A 66 1.18 -2.26 -9.09
N THR A 67 1.68 -1.06 -8.85
CA THR A 67 0.86 0.11 -8.51
C THR A 67 1.00 1.18 -9.56
N TYR A 68 -0.13 1.65 -10.09
CA TYR A 68 -0.23 2.78 -11.02
C TYR A 68 -0.80 4.00 -10.30
N CYS A 69 -0.13 5.15 -10.44
CA CYS A 69 -0.60 6.43 -9.95
C CYS A 69 -1.49 7.09 -11.00
N VAL A 70 -2.78 7.19 -10.70
CA VAL A 70 -3.78 7.84 -11.56
C VAL A 70 -3.69 9.36 -11.40
N SER A 71 -3.56 9.83 -10.16
CA SER A 71 -3.51 11.26 -9.82
C SER A 71 -2.78 11.51 -8.49
N GLY A 72 -2.39 12.76 -8.27
CA GLY A 72 -1.68 13.20 -7.06
C GLY A 72 -0.17 12.99 -7.11
N THR A 73 0.47 13.20 -5.95
CA THR A 73 1.92 13.06 -5.77
C THR A 73 2.19 12.34 -4.46
N ALA A 74 2.91 11.23 -4.53
CA ALA A 74 3.22 10.43 -3.35
C ALA A 74 4.71 10.10 -3.24
N LEU A 75 5.19 10.05 -2.00
CA LEU A 75 6.47 9.46 -1.64
C LEU A 75 6.24 7.97 -1.36
N VAL A 76 6.97 7.12 -2.06
CA VAL A 76 7.00 5.68 -1.82
C VAL A 76 8.33 5.34 -1.20
N SER A 77 8.33 4.50 -0.16
CA SER A 77 9.57 3.87 0.31
C SER A 77 9.42 2.38 0.42
N ILE A 78 10.45 1.66 0.00
CA ILE A 78 10.50 0.20 -0.05
C ILE A 78 11.78 -0.28 0.64
N LEU A 79 11.64 -1.25 1.53
CA LEU A 79 12.74 -2.00 2.14
C LEU A 79 12.68 -3.44 1.61
N ASP A 80 13.61 -3.75 0.73
CA ASP A 80 13.77 -5.07 0.11
C ASP A 80 14.63 -6.02 0.95
N SER A 81 14.68 -7.27 0.51
CA SER A 81 15.69 -8.24 0.92
C SER A 81 17.13 -7.68 0.81
N GLY A 82 17.98 -8.09 1.74
CA GLY A 82 19.38 -7.64 1.78
C GLY A 82 19.59 -6.21 2.30
N SER A 83 18.60 -5.64 3.00
CA SER A 83 18.64 -4.27 3.56
C SER A 83 18.80 -3.17 2.50
N LYS A 84 18.26 -3.39 1.30
CA LYS A 84 18.20 -2.36 0.27
C LYS A 84 16.99 -1.48 0.52
N PHE A 85 17.24 -0.18 0.67
CA PHE A 85 16.19 0.81 0.90
C PHE A 85 16.11 1.74 -0.30
N SER A 86 14.89 1.88 -0.81
CA SER A 86 14.53 2.70 -1.96
C SER A 86 13.49 3.72 -1.51
N THR A 87 13.62 4.96 -1.97
CA THR A 87 12.63 6.01 -1.72
C THR A 87 12.54 6.88 -2.97
N PHE A 88 11.33 7.12 -3.45
CA PHE A 88 11.11 7.82 -4.71
C PHE A 88 9.72 8.45 -4.76
N ILE A 89 9.62 9.55 -5.50
CA ILE A 89 8.33 10.20 -5.78
C ILE A 89 7.69 9.56 -7.01
N VAL A 90 6.38 9.34 -6.90
CA VAL A 90 5.50 8.88 -7.99
C VAL A 90 4.42 9.93 -8.22
N THR A 91 4.22 10.32 -9.47
CA THR A 91 3.14 11.20 -9.93
C THR A 91 2.23 10.50 -10.94
N ALA A 92 1.13 11.15 -11.34
CA ALA A 92 0.21 10.64 -12.35
C ALA A 92 0.93 10.07 -13.59
N GLY A 93 0.49 8.89 -14.06
CA GLY A 93 1.08 8.19 -15.21
C GLY A 93 2.28 7.30 -14.87
N GLN A 94 2.82 7.38 -13.65
CA GLN A 94 3.94 6.56 -13.21
C GLN A 94 3.46 5.33 -12.43
N MET A 95 4.31 4.31 -12.41
CA MET A 95 4.09 3.06 -11.70
C MET A 95 5.25 2.73 -10.77
N PHE A 96 4.99 1.86 -9.81
CA PHE A 96 6.05 1.15 -9.12
C PHE A 96 5.71 -0.32 -8.86
N HIS A 97 6.75 -1.13 -8.64
CA HIS A 97 6.64 -2.55 -8.31
C HIS A 97 7.25 -2.84 -6.94
N ALA A 98 6.50 -3.54 -6.07
CA ALA A 98 7.00 -4.09 -4.83
C ALA A 98 6.93 -5.62 -4.87
N GLU A 99 8.07 -6.27 -4.63
CA GLU A 99 8.15 -7.74 -4.62
C GLU A 99 7.52 -8.30 -3.34
N SER A 100 6.96 -9.51 -3.42
CA SER A 100 6.44 -10.24 -2.27
C SER A 100 7.44 -10.25 -1.11
N GLY A 101 6.98 -9.84 0.08
CA GLY A 101 7.76 -9.73 1.30
C GLY A 101 8.48 -8.39 1.50
N SER A 102 8.47 -7.48 0.52
CA SER A 102 9.12 -6.18 0.64
C SER A 102 8.24 -5.23 1.46
N LEU A 103 8.79 -4.71 2.56
CA LEU A 103 8.09 -3.74 3.41
C LEU A 103 8.03 -2.40 2.66
N HIS A 104 6.85 -1.85 2.49
CA HIS A 104 6.68 -0.59 1.78
C HIS A 104 5.56 0.26 2.36
N HIS A 105 5.62 1.56 2.08
CA HIS A 105 4.56 2.51 2.41
C HIS A 105 4.41 3.55 1.30
N ILE A 106 3.22 4.16 1.23
CA ILE A 106 2.88 5.17 0.23
C ILE A 106 2.31 6.37 0.99
N GLU A 107 2.95 7.51 0.88
CA GLU A 107 2.57 8.73 1.58
C GLU A 107 2.15 9.80 0.58
N ASN A 108 0.94 10.35 0.73
CA ASN A 108 0.54 11.51 -0.06
C ASN A 108 1.27 12.76 0.43
N ILE A 109 2.14 13.30 -0.41
CA ILE A 109 2.96 14.49 -0.14
C ILE A 109 2.45 15.73 -0.88
N GLY A 110 1.42 15.59 -1.71
CA GLY A 110 0.77 16.69 -2.42
C GLY A 110 -0.44 17.26 -1.68
N ASP A 111 -1.04 18.28 -2.29
CA ASP A 111 -2.22 18.98 -1.78
C ASP A 111 -3.55 18.41 -2.33
N ASP A 112 -3.47 17.55 -3.34
CA ASP A 112 -4.62 16.85 -3.95
C ASP A 112 -4.72 15.41 -3.44
N VAL A 113 -5.88 14.79 -3.64
CA VAL A 113 -6.05 13.34 -3.40
C VAL A 113 -5.13 12.54 -4.33
N ALA A 114 -4.35 11.63 -3.76
CA ALA A 114 -3.57 10.68 -4.53
C ALA A 114 -4.39 9.41 -4.78
N GLU A 115 -4.56 9.04 -6.05
CA GLU A 115 -5.33 7.88 -6.48
C GLU A 115 -4.42 6.83 -7.11
N PHE A 116 -4.56 5.59 -6.64
CA PHE A 116 -3.79 4.45 -7.11
C PHE A 116 -4.70 3.31 -7.55
N ILE A 117 -4.31 2.65 -8.64
CA ILE A 117 -4.81 1.33 -9.03
C ILE A 117 -3.69 0.33 -8.81
N ILE A 118 -3.96 -0.66 -7.97
CA ILE A 118 -2.98 -1.63 -7.49
C ILE A 118 -3.39 -3.01 -7.97
N ALA A 119 -2.52 -3.70 -8.68
CA ALA A 119 -2.71 -5.07 -9.10
C ALA A 119 -1.80 -6.02 -8.30
N PHE A 120 -2.36 -7.13 -7.85
CA PHE A 120 -1.63 -8.14 -7.08
C PHE A 120 -1.56 -9.46 -7.83
N ARG A 121 -0.40 -10.12 -7.81
CA ARG A 121 -0.22 -11.47 -8.38
C ARG A 121 -0.80 -12.58 -7.49
N ASN A 122 -1.98 -12.36 -6.94
CA ASN A 122 -2.77 -13.29 -6.14
C ASN A 122 -4.22 -12.80 -6.08
N GLU A 123 -5.20 -13.70 -6.10
CA GLU A 123 -6.60 -13.30 -5.96
C GLU A 123 -7.00 -12.89 -4.54
N ARG A 124 -6.22 -13.28 -3.53
CA ARG A 124 -6.40 -12.97 -2.11
C ARG A 124 -5.04 -12.60 -1.49
N PRO A 125 -4.48 -11.42 -1.83
CA PRO A 125 -3.22 -10.98 -1.27
C PRO A 125 -3.34 -10.83 0.25
N GLU A 126 -2.42 -11.43 0.98
CA GLU A 126 -2.30 -11.22 2.43
C GLU A 126 -1.61 -9.89 2.69
N ASP A 127 -2.11 -9.12 3.65
CA ASP A 127 -1.75 -7.71 3.87
C ASP A 127 -1.35 -7.57 5.34
N PHE A 128 -0.04 -7.48 5.59
CA PHE A 128 0.52 -7.46 6.95
C PHE A 128 0.98 -6.04 7.29
N GLY A 129 0.28 -5.36 8.19
CA GLY A 129 0.69 -4.06 8.69
C GLY A 129 1.81 -4.15 9.72
N PHE A 130 2.86 -3.35 9.53
CA PHE A 130 4.03 -3.34 10.40
C PHE A 130 3.69 -3.04 11.87
N GLY A 131 2.79 -2.08 12.11
CA GLY A 131 2.33 -1.74 13.46
C GLY A 131 1.63 -2.89 14.17
N ALA A 132 0.78 -3.63 13.46
CA ALA A 132 0.08 -4.79 14.00
C ALA A 132 1.05 -5.93 14.34
N THR A 133 2.05 -6.16 13.48
CA THR A 133 3.09 -7.16 13.73
C THR A 133 3.92 -6.83 14.97
N LEU A 134 4.31 -5.58 15.17
CA LEU A 134 5.00 -5.17 16.41
C LEU A 134 4.11 -5.36 17.65
N GLY A 135 2.79 -5.18 17.51
CA GLY A 135 1.83 -5.47 18.57
C GLY A 135 1.62 -6.95 18.87
N ALA A 136 1.94 -7.84 17.93
CA ALA A 136 1.86 -9.28 18.13
C ALA A 136 3.08 -9.85 18.87
N PHE A 137 4.22 -9.15 18.89
CA PHE A 137 5.42 -9.58 19.59
C PHE A 137 5.37 -9.26 21.09
N SER A 138 5.85 -10.18 21.93
CA SER A 138 6.04 -9.91 23.35
C SER A 138 7.21 -8.97 23.58
N ASP A 139 7.22 -8.29 24.74
CA ASP A 139 8.32 -7.42 25.16
C ASP A 139 9.66 -8.17 25.20
N ALA A 140 9.63 -9.45 25.57
CA ALA A 140 10.82 -10.30 25.60
C ALA A 140 11.35 -10.57 24.18
N VAL A 141 10.47 -10.83 23.21
CA VAL A 141 10.87 -11.02 21.80
C VAL A 141 11.51 -9.74 21.28
N LEU A 142 10.86 -8.58 21.47
CA LEU A 142 11.40 -7.30 21.02
C LEU A 142 12.71 -6.94 21.73
N GLY A 143 12.79 -7.14 23.04
CA GLY A 143 14.01 -6.93 23.82
C GLY A 143 15.19 -7.73 23.27
N ASN A 144 14.98 -9.01 23.01
CA ASN A 144 16.01 -9.87 22.44
C ASN A 144 16.35 -9.49 20.99
N THR A 145 15.38 -9.05 20.18
CA THR A 145 15.62 -8.65 18.78
C THR A 145 16.46 -7.40 18.65
N TYR A 146 16.24 -6.40 19.51
CA TYR A 146 16.89 -5.10 19.42
C TYR A 146 18.04 -4.92 20.42
N ASP A 147 18.38 -5.97 21.18
CA ASP A 147 19.39 -5.93 22.25
C ASP A 147 19.12 -4.84 23.30
N LEU A 148 17.86 -4.79 23.76
CA LEU A 148 17.38 -3.81 24.74
C LEU A 148 16.63 -4.50 25.89
N PRO A 149 16.59 -3.89 27.10
CA PRO A 149 15.71 -4.35 28.16
C PRO A 149 14.24 -4.44 27.69
N SER A 150 13.59 -5.57 27.93
CA SER A 150 12.19 -5.79 27.53
C SER A 150 11.23 -4.71 28.06
N ALA A 151 11.50 -4.19 29.25
CA ALA A 151 10.73 -3.11 29.88
C ALA A 151 10.71 -1.79 29.09
N ASP A 152 11.65 -1.58 28.16
CA ASP A 152 11.63 -0.39 27.29
C ASP A 152 10.51 -0.44 26.26
N PHE A 153 10.08 -1.65 25.84
CA PHE A 153 8.98 -1.84 24.90
C PHE A 153 7.59 -1.72 25.54
N ALA A 154 7.49 -1.85 26.86
CA ALA A 154 6.24 -1.66 27.60
C ALA A 154 5.70 -0.21 27.49
N LYS A 155 6.57 0.75 27.18
CA LYS A 155 6.21 2.18 27.03
C LYS A 155 5.62 2.49 25.64
N ILE A 156 5.81 1.60 24.66
CA ILE A 156 5.36 1.82 23.29
C ILE A 156 3.90 1.39 23.18
N ARG A 157 3.04 2.31 22.71
CA ARG A 157 1.66 1.97 22.37
C ARG A 157 1.66 1.02 21.18
N ARG A 158 1.15 -0.19 21.38
CA ARG A 158 1.06 -1.23 20.35
C ARG A 158 -0.33 -1.83 20.34
N SER A 159 -0.74 -2.30 19.17
CA SER A 159 -2.05 -2.89 18.92
C SER A 159 -1.86 -4.02 17.92
N THR A 160 -2.61 -5.11 18.06
CA THR A 160 -2.69 -6.17 17.03
C THR A 160 -3.69 -5.82 15.93
N ARG A 161 -4.44 -4.71 16.07
CA ARG A 161 -5.30 -4.18 15.01
C ARG A 161 -4.43 -3.56 13.93
N ASP A 162 -4.59 -4.03 12.70
CA ASP A 162 -3.99 -3.42 11.54
C ASP A 162 -4.72 -2.12 11.17
N HIS A 163 -3.98 -1.02 11.16
CA HIS A 163 -4.44 0.30 10.73
C HIS A 163 -3.92 0.53 9.33
N LYS A 164 -4.83 0.45 8.36
CA LYS A 164 -4.48 0.48 6.93
C LYS A 164 -4.09 1.86 6.43
N LEU A 165 -4.65 2.90 7.03
CA LEU A 165 -4.39 4.30 6.72
C LEU A 165 -3.97 5.02 7.99
N ALA A 166 -3.09 6.02 7.85
CA ALA A 166 -2.69 6.92 8.93
C ALA A 166 -2.49 8.35 8.40
N ALA A 167 -2.61 9.34 9.28
CA ALA A 167 -2.21 10.71 8.99
C ALA A 167 -0.71 10.88 9.22
N ARG A 168 -0.03 11.60 8.31
CA ARG A 168 1.29 12.18 8.57
C ARG A 168 1.19 13.21 9.69
N ILE A 169 2.21 13.26 10.53
CA ILE A 169 2.38 14.35 11.50
C ILE A 169 3.43 15.32 10.93
N GLY A 170 3.02 16.56 10.67
CA GLY A 170 3.89 17.60 10.14
C GLY A 170 4.09 17.55 8.62
N ASP A 171 5.13 18.23 8.15
CA ASP A 171 5.49 18.32 6.74
C ASP A 171 6.16 17.02 6.25
N PRO A 172 5.98 16.65 4.96
CA PRO A 172 6.62 15.46 4.42
C PRO A 172 8.14 15.62 4.41
N VAL A 173 8.86 14.60 4.88
CA VAL A 173 10.32 14.56 4.81
C VAL A 173 10.71 13.85 3.53
N VAL A 174 11.08 14.64 2.51
CA VAL A 174 11.43 14.13 1.18
C VAL A 174 12.96 14.15 1.01
N PRO A 175 13.65 13.00 0.99
CA PRO A 175 15.08 12.96 0.74
C PRO A 175 15.40 13.40 -0.69
N ALA A 176 16.56 14.05 -0.89
CA ALA A 176 16.99 14.46 -2.23
C ALA A 176 17.05 13.27 -3.22
N ALA A 177 17.39 12.07 -2.73
CA ALA A 177 17.42 10.85 -3.51
C ALA A 177 16.06 10.48 -4.13
N ALA A 178 14.94 10.92 -3.55
CA ALA A 178 13.60 10.59 -4.01
C ALA A 178 13.25 11.19 -5.39
N HIS A 179 14.03 12.17 -5.84
CA HIS A 179 13.88 12.80 -7.16
C HIS A 179 14.68 12.07 -8.25
N PHE A 180 15.50 11.08 -7.91
CA PHE A 180 16.29 10.32 -8.90
C PHE A 180 15.50 9.13 -9.46
N ASN A 181 16.08 8.48 -10.46
CA ASN A 181 15.58 7.22 -10.98
C ASN A 181 15.76 6.11 -9.95
N ASP A 182 14.79 5.21 -9.89
CA ASP A 182 14.77 4.11 -8.95
C ASP A 182 14.37 2.82 -9.70
N PRO A 183 15.01 1.67 -9.44
CA PRO A 183 14.70 0.42 -10.14
C PRO A 183 13.27 -0.10 -9.95
N HIS A 184 12.56 0.36 -8.91
CA HIS A 184 11.16 0.02 -8.70
C HIS A 184 10.21 0.91 -9.51
N LYS A 185 10.65 2.08 -9.97
CA LYS A 185 9.79 3.10 -10.58
C LYS A 185 9.83 3.02 -12.11
N PHE A 186 8.65 3.10 -12.72
CA PHE A 186 8.47 3.10 -14.17
C PHE A 186 7.64 4.31 -14.60
N ASP A 187 8.00 4.93 -15.71
CA ASP A 187 7.20 5.98 -16.33
C ASP A 187 6.54 5.40 -17.58
N VAL A 188 5.24 5.10 -17.50
CA VAL A 188 4.50 4.44 -18.58
C VAL A 188 4.20 5.42 -19.70
N GLU A 189 3.80 6.64 -19.34
CA GLU A 189 3.42 7.65 -20.31
C GLU A 189 4.64 8.15 -21.10
N ALA A 190 5.82 8.18 -20.48
CA ALA A 190 7.08 8.46 -21.20
C ALA A 190 7.45 7.37 -22.22
N GLN A 191 7.05 6.11 -22.01
CA GLN A 191 7.32 4.99 -22.92
C GLN A 191 6.42 4.97 -24.16
N SER A 192 5.32 5.73 -24.16
CA SER A 192 4.37 5.80 -25.29
C SER A 192 4.81 6.71 -26.44
N ARG A 193 5.97 7.36 -26.31
CA ARG A 193 6.44 8.43 -27.23
C ARG A 193 7.48 7.98 -28.25
N ASP A 194 7.79 6.69 -28.33
CA ASP A 194 8.63 6.05 -29.37
C ASP A 194 7.79 5.29 -30.40
#